data_AF-A0A8J7CEF5-F1
#
_entry.id   AF-A0A8J7CEF5-F1
#
_cell.length_a   1.000
_cell.length_b   1.000
_cell.length_c   1.000
_cell.angle_alpha   90.00
_cell.angle_beta   90.00
_cell.angle_gamma   90.00
#
_symmetry.space_group_name_H-M   'P 1'
#
loop_
_entity.id
_entity.type
_entity.pdbx_description
1 polymer ?
#
loop_
_entity_poly.entity_id
_entity_poly.type
_entity_poly.pdbx_seq_one_letter_code
_entity_poly.pdbx_strand_id
1 'polypeptide(L)' 'MDESNLIALLNSLSVGEMDSLQTKLQEAEQGCRDLGHVELGDRLGDAREALEKCDTRTFRKQVETVVSRLGHLR' A
#
# COMPACT_ATOMS: atom_id res chain seq x y z
N MET A 1 13.41 -1.39 -6.70
CA MET A 1 12.80 -1.56 -5.36
C MET A 1 12.25 -2.98 -5.33
N ASP A 2 12.64 -3.78 -4.34
CA ASP A 2 12.30 -5.20 -4.25
C ASP A 2 11.09 -5.43 -3.34
N GLU A 3 10.40 -6.56 -3.47
CA GLU A 3 9.14 -6.88 -2.73
C GLU A 3 9.30 -6.76 -1.20
N SER A 4 10.49 -7.08 -0.68
CA SER A 4 10.78 -6.94 0.76
C SER A 4 10.80 -5.49 1.24
N ASN A 5 11.24 -4.55 0.41
CA ASN A 5 11.22 -3.12 0.72
C ASN A 5 9.80 -2.57 0.69
N LEU A 6 8.94 -3.08 -0.20
CA LEU A 6 7.52 -2.76 -0.29
C LEU A 6 6.76 -3.17 0.99
N ILE A 7 7.00 -4.39 1.48
CA ILE A 7 6.40 -4.88 2.72
C ILE A 7 6.83 -4.04 3.92
N ALA A 8 8.13 -3.68 4.00
CA ALA A 8 8.63 -2.82 5.08
C ALA A 8 7.99 -1.42 5.05
N LEU A 9 7.83 -0.85 3.85
CA LEU A 9 7.19 0.45 3.65
C LEU A 9 5.72 0.42 4.08
N LEU A 10 4.96 -0.59 3.64
CA LEU A 10 3.55 -0.77 3.98
C LEU A 10 3.34 -1.02 5.48
N ASN A 11 4.21 -1.82 6.12
CA ASN A 11 4.15 -2.04 7.57
C ASN A 11 4.48 -0.77 8.38
N SER A 12 5.25 0.17 7.80
CA SER A 12 5.57 1.45 8.45
C SER A 12 4.43 2.48 8.43
N LEU A 13 3.32 2.18 7.76
CA LEU A 13 2.12 3.02 7.70
C LEU A 13 1.36 3.00 9.04
N SER A 14 1.96 3.52 10.10
CA SER A 14 1.27 3.78 11.37
C SER A 14 0.51 5.11 11.31
N VAL A 15 -0.73 5.10 11.82
CA VAL A 15 -1.66 6.24 11.86
C VAL A 15 -1.05 7.36 12.70
N GLY A 16 -0.39 8.32 12.07
CA GLY A 16 0.26 9.45 12.75
C GLY A 16 0.52 10.64 11.85
N GLU A 17 0.83 10.40 10.56
CA GLU A 17 1.12 11.45 9.59
C GLU A 17 0.46 11.14 8.24
N MET A 18 -0.78 11.62 8.04
CA MET A 18 -1.59 11.38 6.84
C MET A 18 -0.87 11.74 5.52
N ASP A 19 -0.11 12.83 5.51
CA ASP A 19 0.63 13.32 4.34
C ASP A 19 1.78 12.36 3.95
N SER A 20 2.53 11.91 4.96
CA SER A 20 3.57 10.88 4.83
C SER A 20 2.98 9.53 4.41
N LEU A 21 1.77 9.21 4.87
CA LEU A 21 1.04 7.99 4.50
C LEU A 21 0.64 7.99 3.02
N GLN A 22 0.15 9.11 2.49
CA GLN A 22 -0.23 9.24 1.08
C GLN A 22 0.99 9.11 0.16
N THR A 23 2.09 9.79 0.49
CA THR A 23 3.33 9.70 -0.27
C THR A 23 3.85 8.26 -0.32
N LYS A 24 3.91 7.58 0.83
CA LYS A 24 4.34 6.17 0.90
C LYS A 24 3.39 5.23 0.15
N LEU A 25 2.08 5.45 0.23
CA LEU A 25 1.10 4.67 -0.56
C LEU A 25 1.34 4.82 -2.06
N GLN A 26 1.62 6.04 -2.52
CA GLN A 26 1.94 6.32 -3.92
C GLN A 26 3.25 5.64 -4.35
N GLU A 27 4.28 5.66 -3.51
CA GLU A 27 5.54 4.95 -3.77
C GLU A 27 5.31 3.42 -3.86
N ALA A 28 4.50 2.86 -2.96
CA ALA A 28 4.14 1.45 -3.00
C ALA A 28 3.27 1.08 -4.22
N GLU A 29 2.32 1.94 -4.60
CA GLU A 29 1.50 1.76 -5.81
C GLU A 29 2.40 1.67 -7.05
N GLN A 30 3.32 2.62 -7.19
CA GLN A 30 4.26 2.65 -8.31
C GLN A 30 5.19 1.44 -8.29
N GLY A 31 5.73 1.09 -7.12
CA GLY A 31 6.57 -0.10 -6.97
C GLY A 31 5.85 -1.40 -7.36
N CYS A 32 4.58 -1.56 -6.99
CA CYS A 32 3.77 -2.70 -7.43
C CYS A 32 3.59 -2.74 -8.95
N ARG A 33 3.37 -1.59 -9.60
CA ARG A 33 3.23 -1.50 -11.06
C ARG A 33 4.52 -1.79 -11.79
N ASP A 34 5.64 -1.26 -11.30
CA ASP A 34 6.97 -1.49 -11.88
C ASP A 34 7.37 -2.97 -11.81
N LEU A 35 6.92 -3.69 -10.79
CA LEU A 35 7.10 -5.14 -10.63
C LEU A 35 6.10 -5.98 -11.45
N GLY A 36 5.18 -5.33 -12.19
CA GLY A 36 4.16 -6.01 -13.00
C GLY A 36 2.92 -6.46 -12.22
N HIS A 37 2.81 -6.11 -10.94
CA HIS A 37 1.65 -6.40 -10.09
C HIS A 37 0.58 -5.31 -10.18
N VAL A 38 0.03 -5.12 -11.37
CA VAL A 38 -0.97 -4.06 -11.65
C VAL A 38 -2.16 -4.13 -10.69
N GLU A 39 -2.71 -5.32 -10.44
CA GLU A 39 -3.82 -5.52 -9.50
C GLU A 39 -3.49 -5.11 -8.04
N LEU A 40 -2.23 -5.24 -7.63
CA LEU A 40 -1.81 -4.81 -6.28
C LEU A 40 -1.63 -3.29 -6.23
N GLY A 41 -1.14 -2.69 -7.32
CA GLY A 41 -1.10 -1.24 -7.48
C GLY A 41 -2.50 -0.62 -7.40
N ASP A 42 -3.47 -1.19 -8.09
CA ASP A 42 -4.85 -0.67 -8.07
C ASP A 42 -5.48 -0.73 -6.67
N ARG A 43 -5.22 -1.79 -5.91
CA ARG A 43 -5.65 -1.89 -4.50
C ARG A 43 -4.99 -0.86 -3.58
N LEU A 44 -3.74 -0.48 -3.85
CA LEU A 44 -3.07 0.60 -3.13
C LEU A 44 -3.66 1.97 -3.51
N GLY A 45 -4.09 2.13 -4.77
CA GLY A 45 -4.88 3.28 -5.21
C GLY A 45 -6.21 3.39 -4.45
N ASP A 46 -6.96 2.28 -4.35
CA ASP A 46 -8.20 2.22 -3.54
C ASP A 46 -7.94 2.52 -2.05
N ALA A 47 -6.80 2.06 -1.52
CA ALA A 47 -6.41 2.35 -0.14
C ALA A 47 -6.12 3.85 0.07
N ARG A 48 -5.51 4.52 -0.90
CA ARG A 48 -5.25 5.97 -0.88
C ARG A 48 -6.56 6.76 -0.93
N GLU A 49 -7.48 6.39 -1.81
CA GLU A 49 -8.79 7.05 -1.91
C GLU A 49 -9.60 6.86 -0.61
N ALA A 50 -9.53 5.68 0.00
CA ALA A 50 -10.14 5.44 1.31
C ALA A 50 -9.51 6.32 2.41
N LEU A 51 -8.19 6.51 2.39
CA LEU A 51 -7.50 7.40 3.33
C LEU A 51 -7.93 8.86 3.16
N GLU A 52 -8.10 9.35 1.92
CA GLU A 52 -8.63 10.69 1.61
C GLU A 52 -10.05 10.90 2.14
N LYS A 53 -10.87 9.84 2.12
CA LYS A 53 -12.24 9.84 2.66
C LYS A 53 -12.31 9.59 4.17
N CYS A 54 -11.17 9.54 4.86
CA CYS A 54 -11.05 9.15 6.27
C CYS A 54 -11.63 7.75 6.59
N ASP A 55 -11.80 6.88 5.59
CA ASP A 55 -12.20 5.48 5.76
C ASP A 55 -10.99 4.61 6.10
N THR A 56 -10.55 4.74 7.35
CA THR A 56 -9.41 4.01 7.90
C THR A 56 -9.61 2.49 7.90
N ARG A 57 -10.86 2.01 7.92
CA ARG A 57 -11.20 0.58 7.89
C ARG A 57 -10.90 0.00 6.51
N THR A 58 -11.36 0.68 5.47
CA THR A 58 -11.10 0.26 4.09
C THR A 58 -9.62 0.39 3.75
N PHE A 59 -8.97 1.50 4.13
CA PHE A 59 -7.52 1.67 3.99
C PHE A 59 -6.74 0.49 4.59
N ARG A 60 -6.99 0.16 5.87
CA ARG A 60 -6.26 -0.90 6.57
C ARG A 60 -6.46 -2.26 5.92
N LYS A 61 -7.70 -2.57 5.52
CA LYS A 61 -8.05 -3.83 4.86
C LYS A 61 -7.30 -3.99 3.53
N GLN A 62 -7.25 -2.94 2.72
CA GLN A 62 -6.57 -2.99 1.42
C GLN A 62 -5.06 -3.15 1.59
N VAL A 63 -4.45 -2.37 2.49
CA VAL A 63 -3.01 -2.51 2.80
C VAL A 63 -2.67 -3.90 3.30
N GLU A 64 -3.42 -4.45 4.26
CA GLU A 64 -3.20 -5.80 4.78
C GLU A 64 -3.32 -6.86 3.69
N THR A 65 -4.28 -6.69 2.78
CA THR A 65 -4.47 -7.61 1.66
C THR A 65 -3.29 -7.55 0.68
N VAL A 66 -2.75 -6.36 0.40
CA VAL A 66 -1.57 -6.20 -0.47
C VAL A 66 -0.32 -6.78 0.19
N VAL A 67 -0.10 -6.51 1.48
CA VAL A 67 1.01 -7.10 2.26
C VAL A 67 0.94 -8.62 2.26
N SER A 68 -0.25 -9.20 2.51
CA SER A 68 -0.45 -10.65 2.49
C SER A 68 -0.16 -11.24 1.10
N ARG A 69 -0.62 -10.60 0.02
CA ARG A 69 -0.34 -11.09 -1.34
C ARG A 69 1.14 -10.98 -1.73
N LEU A 70 1.79 -9.87 -1.44
CA LEU A 70 3.24 -9.71 -1.67
C LEU A 70 4.06 -10.72 -0.84
N GLY A 71 3.65 -10.98 0.41
CA GLY A 71 4.31 -11.99 1.25
C GLY A 71 4.18 -13.42 0.73
N HIS A 72 3.09 -13.74 0.02
CA HIS A 72 2.87 -15.04 -0.62
C HIS A 72 3.59 -15.20 -1.97
N LEU A 73 4.02 -14.10 -2.61
CA LEU A 73 4.76 -14.11 -3.87
C LEU A 73 6.27 -14.30 -3.68
N ARG A 74 6.73 -14.20 -2.42
CA ARG A 74 8.13 -14.28 -1.99
C ARG A 74 8.66 -15.72 -1.86
#